data_AF-A0B599-F1
#
_entry.id   AF-A0B599-F1
#
_cell.length_a   1.000
_cell.length_b   1.000
_cell.length_c   1.000
_cell.angle_alpha   90.00
_cell.angle_beta   90.00
_cell.angle_gamma   90.00
#
_symmetry.space_group_name_H-M   'P 1'
#
loop_
_entity.id
_entity.type
_entity.pdbx_description
1 polymer ?
#
loop_
_entity_poly.entity_id
_entity_poly.type
_entity_poly.pdbx_seq_one_letter_code
_entity_poly.pdbx_strand_id
1 'polypeptide(L)'
;MEPERCTNAGLVDLLDRVLTKGVVLNADVIISVAGVPLLGLSLRAVLAGMETMIKYGMWRDWDTAQRAWVAEQQRLKSFTTNFMLKGEEVRMRAFGTYWYSRGIYQAWRPGDVCVTNRRIAVFRKDPPEIIFEAYYEDIEGFALEKGEIVAKRDTDILHIHLRNGAVAKIHSAEIQALKDVAEREMRSLRSHLNGRPDGDAERRAPTNILSNVSTTNGYAERQMECKMPR
;
A
#
# COMPACT_ATOMS: atom_id res chain seq x y z
N MET A 1 1.14 -61.55 -16.01
CA MET A 1 1.41 -60.11 -16.09
C MET A 1 1.65 -59.66 -14.66
N GLU A 2 2.91 -59.66 -14.24
CA GLU A 2 3.29 -59.24 -12.88
C GLU A 2 3.23 -57.71 -12.80
N PRO A 3 2.70 -57.13 -11.72
CA PRO A 3 2.67 -55.69 -11.56
C PRO A 3 4.08 -55.19 -11.22
N GLU A 4 4.73 -54.56 -12.19
CA GLU A 4 5.97 -53.81 -11.95
C GLU A 4 5.67 -52.64 -11.00
N ARG A 5 6.22 -52.70 -9.78
CA ARG A 5 6.24 -51.56 -8.87
C ARG A 5 7.42 -50.67 -9.26
N CYS A 6 7.16 -49.56 -9.95
CA CYS A 6 8.15 -48.51 -10.15
C CYS A 6 8.38 -47.77 -8.82
N THR A 7 9.31 -48.27 -8.01
CA THR A 7 9.72 -47.73 -6.70
C THR A 7 10.55 -46.44 -6.80
N ASN A 8 10.33 -45.62 -7.83
CA ASN A 8 11.12 -44.42 -8.16
C ASN A 8 10.24 -43.22 -8.56
N ALA A 9 9.03 -43.09 -8.02
CA ALA A 9 8.34 -41.80 -8.09
C ALA A 9 9.03 -40.84 -7.12
N GLY A 10 9.97 -40.04 -7.63
CA GLY A 10 10.70 -39.07 -6.82
C GLY A 10 9.80 -37.93 -6.34
N LEU A 11 10.25 -37.19 -5.31
CA LEU A 11 9.59 -35.94 -4.89
C LEU A 11 9.37 -34.99 -6.08
N VAL A 12 10.31 -34.98 -7.03
CA VAL A 12 10.24 -34.17 -8.26
C VAL A 12 9.06 -34.57 -9.13
N ASP A 13 8.85 -35.87 -9.39
CA ASP A 13 7.73 -36.35 -10.20
C ASP A 13 6.38 -36.08 -9.52
N LEU A 14 6.36 -36.15 -8.18
CA LEU A 14 5.18 -35.83 -7.39
C LEU A 14 4.86 -34.34 -7.47
N LEU A 15 5.86 -33.48 -7.31
CA LEU A 15 5.71 -32.03 -7.46
C LEU A 15 5.26 -31.66 -8.87
N ASP A 16 5.88 -32.23 -9.91
CA ASP A 16 5.50 -31.98 -11.30
C ASP A 16 4.04 -32.35 -11.56
N ARG A 17 3.59 -33.47 -10.99
CA ARG A 17 2.20 -33.91 -11.10
C ARG A 17 1.23 -33.03 -10.33
N VAL A 18 1.61 -32.55 -9.14
CA VAL A 18 0.81 -31.57 -8.37
C VAL A 18 0.71 -30.25 -9.15
N LEU A 19 1.80 -29.76 -9.73
CA LEU A 19 1.81 -28.52 -10.49
C LEU A 19 0.99 -28.62 -11.79
N THR A 20 1.06 -29.76 -12.48
CA THR A 20 0.37 -29.95 -13.76
C THR A 20 -1.10 -30.35 -13.62
N LYS A 21 -1.44 -31.21 -12.66
CA LYS A 21 -2.81 -31.75 -12.50
C LYS A 21 -3.59 -31.11 -11.36
N GLY A 22 -2.89 -30.62 -10.34
CA GLY A 22 -3.49 -30.07 -9.13
C GLY A 22 -3.89 -31.12 -8.09
N VAL A 23 -4.04 -30.66 -6.85
CA VAL A 23 -4.55 -31.42 -5.70
C VAL A 23 -5.57 -30.55 -4.97
N VAL A 24 -6.70 -31.15 -4.58
CA VAL A 24 -7.70 -30.51 -3.73
C VAL A 24 -7.60 -31.13 -2.34
N LEU A 25 -7.33 -30.29 -1.34
CA LEU A 25 -7.32 -30.66 0.07
C LEU A 25 -8.61 -30.18 0.71
N ASN A 26 -9.37 -31.10 1.29
CA ASN A 26 -10.48 -30.78 2.19
C ASN A 26 -10.04 -31.15 3.59
N ALA A 27 -10.08 -30.20 4.51
CA ALA A 27 -9.64 -30.39 5.89
C ALA A 27 -10.64 -29.72 6.83
N ASP A 28 -11.01 -30.42 7.88
CA ASP A 28 -11.88 -29.90 8.92
C ASP A 28 -11.10 -29.89 10.25
N VAL A 29 -11.19 -28.77 10.98
CA VAL A 29 -10.51 -28.57 12.26
C VAL A 29 -11.56 -28.25 13.32
N ILE A 30 -11.56 -28.99 14.42
CA ILE A 30 -12.44 -28.74 15.56
C ILE A 30 -11.58 -28.30 16.74
N ILE A 31 -11.88 -27.12 17.28
CA ILE A 31 -11.25 -26.59 18.49
C ILE A 31 -12.19 -26.79 19.66
N SER A 32 -11.72 -27.56 20.64
CA SER A 32 -12.45 -27.90 21.85
C SER A 32 -11.78 -27.33 23.09
N VAL A 33 -12.59 -26.92 24.08
CA VAL A 33 -12.12 -26.46 25.39
C VAL A 33 -12.83 -27.28 26.46
N ALA A 34 -12.07 -27.86 27.39
CA ALA A 34 -12.61 -28.72 28.45
C ALA A 34 -13.50 -29.87 27.93
N GLY A 35 -13.18 -30.42 26.75
CA GLY A 35 -13.96 -31.49 26.12
C GLY A 35 -15.22 -31.03 25.40
N VAL A 36 -15.54 -29.72 25.39
CA VAL A 36 -16.66 -29.14 24.66
C VAL A 36 -16.17 -28.55 23.33
N PRO A 37 -16.69 -28.98 22.16
CA PRO A 37 -16.33 -28.40 20.88
C PRO A 37 -16.91 -26.99 20.76
N LEU A 38 -16.07 -25.98 20.55
CA LEU A 38 -16.48 -24.58 20.48
C LEU A 38 -16.46 -24.03 19.05
N LEU A 39 -15.50 -24.47 18.23
CA LEU A 39 -15.32 -23.94 16.88
C LEU A 39 -15.02 -25.07 15.89
N GLY A 40 -15.76 -25.12 14.80
CA GLY A 40 -15.46 -25.94 13.63
C GLY A 40 -14.99 -25.06 12.47
N LEU A 41 -13.87 -25.40 11.86
CA LEU A 41 -13.34 -24.79 10.65
C LEU A 41 -13.39 -25.82 9.54
N SER A 42 -13.93 -25.45 8.37
CA SER A 42 -13.85 -26.27 7.16
C SER A 42 -13.03 -25.53 6.12
N LEU A 43 -11.95 -26.17 5.66
CA LEU A 43 -10.99 -25.62 4.73
C LEU A 43 -10.99 -26.45 3.45
N ARG A 44 -11.15 -25.76 2.32
CA ARG A 44 -10.91 -26.32 0.99
C ARG A 44 -9.75 -25.58 0.36
N ALA A 45 -8.61 -26.24 0.23
CA ALA A 45 -7.43 -25.70 -0.42
C ALA A 45 -7.18 -26.41 -1.75
N VAL A 46 -6.67 -25.68 -2.75
CA VAL A 46 -6.28 -26.25 -4.04
C VAL A 46 -4.81 -25.89 -4.28
N LEU A 47 -4.00 -26.90 -4.55
CA LEU A 47 -2.57 -26.78 -4.84
C LEU A 47 -2.36 -27.21 -6.29
N ALA A 48 -2.03 -26.26 -7.17
CA ALA A 48 -1.67 -26.54 -8.55
C ALA A 48 -0.73 -25.46 -9.07
N GLY A 49 -0.11 -25.67 -10.23
CA GLY A 49 0.64 -24.63 -10.92
C GLY A 49 -0.28 -23.48 -11.33
N MET A 50 0.26 -22.27 -11.38
CA MET A 50 -0.52 -21.06 -11.70
C MET A 50 -1.25 -21.16 -13.04
N GLU A 51 -0.57 -21.62 -14.09
CA GLU A 51 -1.16 -21.85 -15.41
C GLU A 51 -2.35 -22.80 -15.32
N THR A 52 -2.18 -23.90 -14.60
CA THR A 52 -3.21 -24.91 -14.32
C THR A 52 -4.40 -24.30 -13.59
N MET A 53 -4.18 -23.50 -12.54
CA MET A 53 -5.23 -22.84 -11.76
C MET A 53 -6.05 -21.84 -12.59
N ILE A 54 -5.40 -21.08 -13.47
CA ILE A 54 -6.05 -20.13 -14.39
C ILE A 54 -6.86 -20.89 -15.45
N LYS A 55 -6.30 -21.98 -16.00
CA LYS A 55 -6.96 -22.85 -16.98
C LYS A 55 -8.26 -23.44 -16.43
N TYR A 56 -8.24 -23.88 -15.17
CA TYR A 56 -9.44 -24.38 -14.47
C TYR A 56 -10.37 -23.28 -13.95
N GLY A 57 -10.07 -22.01 -14.20
CA GLY A 57 -10.93 -20.88 -13.83
C GLY A 57 -10.98 -20.56 -12.35
N MET A 58 -10.13 -21.17 -11.53
CA MET A 58 -10.15 -21.03 -10.06
C MET A 58 -9.52 -19.73 -9.56
N TRP A 59 -8.75 -19.03 -10.41
CA TRP A 59 -7.99 -17.83 -10.05
C TRP A 59 -8.01 -16.74 -11.15
N ARG A 60 -9.06 -16.68 -11.99
CA ARG A 60 -9.19 -15.64 -13.03
C ARG A 60 -9.22 -14.22 -12.46
N ASP A 61 -9.87 -14.03 -11.31
CA ASP A 61 -9.93 -12.73 -10.63
C ASP A 61 -8.58 -12.34 -10.01
N TRP A 62 -7.77 -13.32 -9.60
CA TRP A 62 -6.42 -13.09 -9.06
C TRP A 62 -5.37 -12.91 -10.16
N ASP A 63 -5.47 -13.61 -11.30
CA ASP A 63 -4.63 -13.33 -12.49
C ASP A 63 -4.91 -11.92 -13.02
N THR A 64 -6.19 -11.50 -12.98
CA THR A 64 -6.59 -10.11 -13.24
C THR A 64 -6.01 -9.16 -12.19
N ALA A 65 -6.00 -9.52 -10.90
CA ALA A 65 -5.41 -8.72 -9.83
C ALA A 65 -3.86 -8.63 -9.89
N GLN A 66 -3.18 -9.71 -10.29
CA GLN A 66 -1.72 -9.79 -10.43
C GLN A 66 -1.25 -9.00 -11.67
N ARG A 67 -1.98 -9.10 -12.79
CA ARG A 67 -1.75 -8.23 -13.97
C ARG A 67 -2.14 -6.79 -13.68
N ALA A 68 -3.17 -6.57 -12.88
CA ALA A 68 -3.50 -5.26 -12.33
C ALA A 68 -2.39 -4.75 -11.41
N TRP A 69 -1.61 -5.58 -10.71
CA TRP A 69 -0.45 -5.15 -9.90
C TRP A 69 0.75 -4.69 -10.75
N VAL A 70 0.98 -5.32 -11.91
CA VAL A 70 1.97 -4.85 -12.91
C VAL A 70 1.48 -3.58 -13.62
N ALA A 71 0.20 -3.51 -13.97
CA ALA A 71 -0.42 -2.29 -14.46
C ALA A 71 -0.52 -1.21 -13.37
N GLU A 72 -0.60 -1.58 -12.10
CA GLU A 72 -0.63 -0.71 -10.93
C GLU A 72 0.73 -0.06 -10.72
N GLN A 73 1.84 -0.75 -10.96
CA GLN A 73 3.17 -0.12 -10.99
C GLN A 73 3.24 1.01 -12.03
N GLN A 74 2.61 0.82 -13.19
CA GLN A 74 2.48 1.84 -14.24
C GLN A 74 1.45 2.92 -13.91
N ARG A 75 0.35 2.56 -13.22
CA ARG A 75 -0.73 3.46 -12.79
C ARG A 75 -0.34 4.30 -11.57
N LEU A 76 0.49 3.77 -10.68
CA LEU A 76 1.12 4.49 -9.57
C LEU A 76 2.07 5.54 -10.10
N LYS A 77 2.82 5.26 -11.19
CA LYS A 77 3.60 6.29 -11.88
C LYS A 77 2.70 7.42 -12.38
N SER A 78 1.62 7.13 -13.12
CA SER A 78 0.72 8.15 -13.65
C SER A 78 -0.16 8.85 -12.60
N PHE A 79 -0.50 8.17 -11.51
CA PHE A 79 -1.33 8.70 -10.42
C PHE A 79 -0.53 9.60 -9.47
N THR A 80 0.73 9.26 -9.17
CA THR A 80 1.62 10.16 -8.42
C THR A 80 1.82 11.45 -9.22
N THR A 81 2.04 11.37 -10.54
CA THR A 81 2.23 12.54 -11.43
C THR A 81 1.11 13.58 -11.33
N ASN A 82 -0.15 13.20 -11.11
CA ASN A 82 -1.26 14.15 -10.98
C ASN A 82 -1.24 14.96 -9.66
N PHE A 83 -0.59 14.44 -8.61
CA PHE A 83 -0.42 15.15 -7.33
C PHE A 83 0.97 15.75 -7.15
N MET A 84 1.87 15.57 -8.11
CA MET A 84 3.18 16.23 -8.11
C MET A 84 3.01 17.69 -8.53
N LEU A 85 3.57 18.59 -7.75
CA LEU A 85 3.73 19.98 -8.12
C LEU A 85 4.73 20.09 -9.30
N LYS A 86 4.62 21.16 -10.10
CA LYS A 86 5.52 21.39 -11.23
C LYS A 86 6.99 21.42 -10.76
N GLY A 87 7.83 20.54 -11.31
CA GLY A 87 9.24 20.38 -10.90
C GLY A 87 9.46 19.60 -9.60
N GLU A 88 8.43 18.94 -9.06
CA GLU A 88 8.58 17.97 -7.98
C GLU A 88 9.03 16.63 -8.58
N GLU A 89 10.12 16.07 -8.05
CA GLU A 89 10.70 14.80 -8.51
C GLU A 89 10.62 13.77 -7.39
N VAL A 90 10.14 12.56 -7.70
CA VAL A 90 10.13 11.44 -6.75
C VAL A 90 11.54 10.88 -6.63
N ARG A 91 12.06 10.84 -5.39
CA ARG A 91 13.37 10.26 -5.05
C ARG A 91 13.25 8.81 -4.61
N MET A 92 12.18 8.50 -3.88
CA MET A 92 11.88 7.16 -3.41
C MET A 92 10.37 6.99 -3.23
N ARG A 93 9.89 5.76 -3.45
CA ARG A 93 8.52 5.37 -3.12
C ARG A 93 8.55 4.00 -2.44
N ALA A 94 7.79 3.85 -1.37
CA ALA A 94 7.61 2.58 -0.68
C ALA A 94 6.17 2.46 -0.19
N PHE A 95 5.66 1.23 -0.10
CA PHE A 95 4.36 1.00 0.50
C PHE A 95 4.47 1.07 2.03
N GLY A 96 3.47 1.67 2.69
CA GLY A 96 3.48 1.84 4.14
C GLY A 96 2.12 2.11 4.75
N THR A 97 2.12 2.41 6.03
CA THR A 97 0.94 2.78 6.81
C THR A 97 1.22 4.08 7.56
N TYR A 98 0.26 5.00 7.53
CA TYR A 98 0.30 6.26 8.26
C TYR A 98 -0.65 6.22 9.45
N TRP A 99 -0.19 6.68 10.63
CA TRP A 99 -1.06 6.83 11.79
C TRP A 99 -1.93 8.07 11.64
N TYR A 100 -3.23 7.84 11.44
CA TYR A 100 -4.22 8.90 11.34
C TYR A 100 -4.89 9.10 12.70
N SER A 101 -4.85 10.33 13.23
CA SER A 101 -5.41 10.68 14.54
C SER A 101 -6.38 11.87 14.53
N ARG A 102 -6.96 12.24 13.37
CA ARG A 102 -7.92 13.35 13.32
C ARG A 102 -9.31 12.90 13.78
N GLY A 103 -9.89 13.66 14.72
CA GLY A 103 -11.23 13.44 15.25
C GLY A 103 -11.28 12.30 16.28
N ILE A 104 -12.39 11.54 16.28
CA ILE A 104 -12.60 10.38 17.16
C ILE A 104 -11.99 9.08 16.64
N TYR A 105 -11.41 9.09 15.43
CA TYR A 105 -10.91 7.90 14.75
C TYR A 105 -9.38 7.85 14.79
N GLN A 106 -8.84 6.79 15.39
CA GLN A 106 -7.41 6.52 15.46
C GLN A 106 -7.12 5.19 14.77
N ALA A 107 -6.44 5.22 13.63
CA ALA A 107 -6.14 4.00 12.87
C ALA A 107 -4.93 4.17 11.96
N TRP A 108 -4.23 3.05 11.75
CA TRP A 108 -3.23 2.93 10.69
C TRP A 108 -3.94 2.86 9.33
N ARG A 109 -3.70 3.86 8.48
CA ARG A 109 -4.23 3.90 7.11
C ARG A 109 -3.13 3.49 6.12
N PRO A 110 -3.35 2.47 5.27
CA PRO A 110 -2.38 2.06 4.27
C PRO A 110 -2.28 3.07 3.12
N GLY A 111 -1.09 3.23 2.57
CA GLY A 111 -0.82 4.10 1.43
C GLY A 111 0.62 4.01 0.90
N ASP A 112 0.83 4.59 -0.27
CA ASP A 112 2.15 4.76 -0.88
C ASP A 112 2.85 5.97 -0.26
N VAL A 113 3.98 5.74 0.40
CA VAL A 113 4.84 6.79 0.94
C VAL A 113 5.79 7.24 -0.16
N CYS A 114 5.73 8.53 -0.51
CA CYS A 114 6.57 9.15 -1.50
C CYS A 114 7.49 10.17 -0.84
N VAL A 115 8.78 10.02 -1.07
CA VAL A 115 9.82 10.99 -0.71
C VAL A 115 10.22 11.71 -1.99
N THR A 116 10.05 13.03 -2.01
CA THR A 116 10.34 13.87 -3.17
C THR A 116 11.48 14.84 -2.88
N ASN A 117 11.85 15.68 -3.84
CA ASN A 117 12.78 16.79 -3.64
C ASN A 117 12.21 17.96 -2.82
N ARG A 118 10.91 17.95 -2.44
CA ARG A 118 10.26 19.06 -1.70
C ARG A 118 9.57 18.65 -0.41
N ARG A 119 9.03 17.43 -0.37
CA ARG A 119 8.16 16.96 0.70
C ARG A 119 8.15 15.43 0.81
N ILE A 120 7.66 14.98 1.95
CA ILE A 120 7.21 13.60 2.15
C ILE A 120 5.67 13.60 2.16
N ALA A 121 5.07 12.64 1.45
CA ALA A 121 3.62 12.51 1.39
C ALA A 121 3.21 11.04 1.37
N VAL A 122 2.02 10.75 1.89
CA VAL A 122 1.40 9.42 1.83
C VAL A 122 0.12 9.51 1.03
N PHE A 123 0.04 8.69 -0.02
CA PHE A 123 -1.05 8.66 -0.97
C PHE A 123 -1.86 7.38 -0.79
N ARG A 124 -3.19 7.52 -0.76
CA ARG A 124 -4.12 6.40 -0.83
C ARG A 124 -4.76 6.40 -2.21
N LYS A 125 -4.87 5.21 -2.82
CA LYS A 125 -5.43 5.04 -4.16
C LYS A 125 -6.96 5.05 -4.19
N ASP A 126 -7.61 4.44 -3.21
CA ASP A 126 -9.06 4.19 -3.24
C ASP A 126 -9.71 4.46 -1.86
N PRO A 127 -10.43 5.59 -1.70
CA PRO A 127 -10.52 6.69 -2.66
C PRO A 127 -9.15 7.40 -2.84
N PRO A 128 -8.94 8.08 -3.98
CA PRO A 128 -7.72 8.84 -4.27
C PRO A 128 -7.57 10.03 -3.32
N GLU A 129 -6.60 9.98 -2.40
CA GLU A 129 -6.45 10.96 -1.33
C GLU A 129 -4.98 11.12 -0.90
N ILE A 130 -4.54 12.35 -0.64
CA ILE A 130 -3.32 12.60 0.15
C ILE A 130 -3.71 12.49 1.62
N ILE A 131 -3.34 11.37 2.26
CA ILE A 131 -3.70 11.13 3.67
C ILE A 131 -2.71 11.79 4.64
N PHE A 132 -1.51 12.13 4.16
CA PHE A 132 -0.51 12.89 4.88
C PHE A 132 0.40 13.64 3.90
N GLU A 133 0.78 14.86 4.24
CA GLU A 133 1.81 15.63 3.54
C GLU A 133 2.59 16.50 4.54
N ALA A 134 3.91 16.61 4.33
CA ALA A 134 4.76 17.51 5.07
C ALA A 134 5.93 17.98 4.20
N TYR A 135 6.08 19.30 4.06
CA TYR A 135 7.21 19.92 3.36
C TYR A 135 8.46 19.89 4.24
N TYR A 136 9.63 19.76 3.63
CA TYR A 136 10.89 19.74 4.39
C TYR A 136 11.16 21.02 5.17
N GLU A 137 10.55 22.14 4.78
CA GLU A 137 10.61 23.41 5.50
C GLU A 137 9.91 23.33 6.86
N ASP A 138 8.79 22.61 6.93
CA ASP A 138 7.97 22.43 8.12
C ASP A 138 8.41 21.28 9.02
N ILE A 139 9.36 20.46 8.55
CA ILE A 139 9.91 19.33 9.31
C ILE A 139 11.10 19.83 10.14
N GLU A 140 11.09 19.50 11.43
CA GLU A 140 12.21 19.73 12.35
C GLU A 140 13.25 18.63 12.22
N GLY A 141 12.79 17.38 12.19
CA GLY A 141 13.63 16.19 12.04
C GLY A 141 12.84 14.90 11.99
N PHE A 142 13.59 13.79 11.91
CA PHE A 142 13.09 12.43 11.81
C PHE A 142 13.68 11.57 12.93
N ALA A 143 12.88 10.68 13.50
CA ALA A 143 13.32 9.70 14.49
C ALA A 143 12.77 8.31 14.13
N LEU A 144 13.52 7.26 14.44
CA LEU A 144 13.03 5.88 14.39
C LEU A 144 12.79 5.43 15.83
N GLU A 145 11.56 5.04 16.11
CA GLU A 145 11.17 4.51 17.40
C GLU A 145 10.55 3.13 17.22
N LYS A 146 10.83 2.22 18.14
CA LYS A 146 10.16 0.93 18.18
C LYS A 146 8.74 1.11 18.72
N GLY A 147 7.77 0.54 18.02
CA GLY A 147 6.38 0.53 18.48
C GLY A 147 5.63 -0.73 18.07
N GLU A 148 4.44 -0.91 18.66
CA GLU A 148 3.54 -2.01 18.34
C GLU A 148 2.48 -1.58 17.32
N ILE A 149 2.41 -2.30 16.19
CA ILE A 149 1.35 -2.15 15.19
C ILE A 149 0.46 -3.38 15.28
N VAL A 150 -0.59 -3.32 16.11
CA VAL A 150 -1.73 -4.28 16.22
C VAL A 150 -1.36 -5.76 16.47
N ALA A 151 -0.09 -6.16 16.39
CA ALA A 151 0.36 -7.55 16.32
C ALA A 151 1.58 -7.89 17.20
N LYS A 152 1.85 -7.13 18.28
CA LYS A 152 2.90 -7.43 19.29
C LYS A 152 4.29 -7.76 18.72
N ARG A 153 4.65 -7.23 17.55
CA ARG A 153 6.04 -7.23 17.06
C ARG A 153 6.59 -5.82 17.18
N ASP A 154 7.73 -5.70 17.85
CA ASP A 154 8.55 -4.49 17.81
C ASP A 154 8.84 -4.17 16.36
N THR A 155 8.27 -3.07 15.87
CA THR A 155 8.48 -2.62 14.50
C THR A 155 8.96 -1.18 14.51
N ASP A 156 9.91 -0.86 13.64
CA ASP A 156 10.47 0.47 13.53
C ASP A 156 9.45 1.41 12.87
N ILE A 157 9.10 2.48 13.57
CA ILE A 157 8.17 3.51 13.14
C ILE A 157 8.94 4.80 12.93
N LEU A 158 8.78 5.40 11.76
CA LEU A 158 9.28 6.73 11.47
C LEU A 158 8.39 7.77 12.11
N HIS A 159 8.95 8.50 13.08
CA HIS A 159 8.40 9.70 13.65
C HIS A 159 8.93 10.91 12.88
N ILE A 160 8.02 11.70 12.33
CA ILE A 160 8.31 12.96 11.64
C ILE A 160 7.88 14.08 12.58
N HIS A 161 8.85 14.83 13.10
CA HIS A 161 8.61 15.95 13.99
C HIS A 161 8.40 17.21 13.16
N LEU A 162 7.22 17.82 13.28
CA LEU A 162 6.86 19.04 12.58
C LEU A 162 7.10 20.26 13.48
N ARG A 163 7.37 21.43 12.88
CA ARG A 163 7.62 22.69 13.59
C ARG A 163 6.48 23.18 14.47
N ASN A 164 5.27 22.71 14.20
CA ASN A 164 4.09 23.01 15.03
C ASN A 164 3.98 22.11 16.27
N GLY A 165 4.99 21.26 16.54
CA GLY A 165 5.02 20.30 17.63
C GLY A 165 4.24 19.00 17.36
N ALA A 166 3.59 18.87 16.22
CA ALA A 166 2.90 17.64 15.85
C ALA A 166 3.89 16.55 15.42
N VAL A 167 3.55 15.29 15.72
CA VAL A 167 4.34 14.13 15.33
C VAL A 167 3.51 13.25 14.41
N ALA A 168 3.97 13.09 13.17
CA ALA A 168 3.41 12.14 12.23
C ALA A 168 4.14 10.80 12.33
N LYS A 169 3.39 9.70 12.28
CA LYS A 169 3.97 8.35 12.39
C LYS A 169 3.71 7.56 11.12
N ILE A 170 4.79 7.00 10.55
CA ILE A 170 4.76 6.18 9.35
C ILE A 170 5.46 4.86 9.65
N HIS A 171 4.91 3.78 9.13
CA HIS A 171 5.55 2.47 9.15
C HIS A 171 5.66 1.94 7.71
N SER A 172 6.77 1.26 7.42
CA SER A 172 7.04 0.62 6.13
C SER A 172 8.10 -0.46 6.33
N ALA A 173 8.14 -1.47 5.46
CA ALA A 173 9.22 -2.46 5.45
C ALA A 173 10.60 -1.83 5.13
N GLU A 174 10.62 -0.70 4.42
CA GLU A 174 11.84 -0.02 3.97
C GLU A 174 12.10 1.28 4.77
N ILE A 175 11.71 1.30 6.05
CA ILE A 175 11.64 2.55 6.85
C ILE A 175 12.98 3.28 7.00
N GLN A 176 14.09 2.53 7.10
CA GLN A 176 15.43 3.09 7.20
C GLN A 176 15.82 3.83 5.91
N ALA A 177 15.65 3.16 4.76
CA ALA A 177 15.93 3.77 3.46
C ALA A 177 15.07 5.02 3.22
N LEU A 178 13.80 4.96 3.65
CA LEU A 178 12.88 6.07 3.54
C LEU A 178 13.33 7.29 4.34
N LYS A 179 13.75 7.07 5.60
CA LYS A 179 14.34 8.10 6.45
C LYS A 179 15.60 8.68 5.83
N ASP A 180 16.52 7.84 5.38
CA ASP A 180 17.83 8.27 4.87
C ASP A 180 17.69 9.14 3.61
N VAL A 181 16.77 8.80 2.70
CA VAL A 181 16.48 9.61 1.52
C VAL A 181 15.80 10.94 1.92
N ALA A 182 14.82 10.90 2.83
CA ALA A 182 14.14 12.12 3.28
C ALA A 182 15.09 13.10 4.00
N GLU A 183 15.96 12.61 4.88
CA GLU A 183 16.98 13.42 5.56
C GLU A 183 18.01 14.01 4.58
N ARG A 184 18.32 13.30 3.50
CA ARG A 184 19.23 13.79 2.46
C ARG A 184 18.61 14.94 1.68
N GLU A 185 17.38 14.78 1.21
CA GLU A 185 16.68 15.82 0.47
C GLU A 185 16.41 17.05 1.36
N MET A 186 16.04 16.83 2.63
CA MET A 186 15.86 17.90 3.61
C MET A 186 17.15 18.69 3.86
N ARG A 187 18.29 18.00 4.00
CA ARG A 187 19.61 18.66 4.15
C ARG A 187 19.99 19.44 2.89
N SER A 188 19.75 18.87 1.71
CA SER A 188 20.00 19.52 0.43
C SER A 188 19.17 20.81 0.29
N LEU A 189 17.88 20.78 0.65
CA LEU A 189 17.02 21.95 0.57
C LEU A 189 17.45 23.05 1.54
N ARG A 190 17.80 22.69 2.79
CA ARG A 190 18.29 23.65 3.80
C ARG A 190 19.61 24.30 3.41
N SER A 191 20.53 23.57 2.77
CA SER A 191 21.79 24.17 2.29
C SER A 191 21.58 25.18 1.16
N HIS A 192 20.62 24.93 0.26
CA HIS A 192 20.26 25.87 -0.81
C HIS A 192 19.56 27.13 -0.28
N LEU A 193 18.68 27.00 0.72
CA LEU A 193 17.98 28.15 1.32
C LEU A 193 18.95 29.09 2.08
N ASN A 194 19.92 28.53 2.81
CA ASN A 194 20.91 29.33 3.53
C ASN A 194 21.92 30.07 2.61
N GLY A 195 21.94 29.75 1.31
CA GLY A 195 22.77 30.42 0.31
C GLY A 195 22.06 31.52 -0.49
N ARG A 196 20.78 31.79 -0.24
CA ARG A 196 20.00 32.82 -0.96
C ARG A 196 20.07 34.15 -0.18
N PRO A 197 20.62 35.24 -0.75
CA PRO A 197 20.50 36.55 -0.14
C PRO A 197 19.03 36.95 -0.10
N ASP A 198 18.62 37.45 1.06
CA ASP A 198 17.27 37.84 1.45
C ASP A 198 16.55 38.66 0.36
N GLY A 199 15.47 38.11 -0.18
CA GLY A 199 14.67 38.75 -1.23
C GLY A 199 13.70 37.74 -1.83
N ASP A 200 12.40 38.04 -1.77
CA ASP A 200 11.28 37.26 -2.29
C ASP A 200 10.68 36.22 -1.33
N ALA A 201 10.33 36.70 -0.12
CA ALA A 201 9.39 36.03 0.77
C ALA A 201 7.95 36.13 0.21
N GLU A 202 7.60 35.30 -0.77
CA GLU A 202 6.20 35.02 -1.08
C GLU A 202 5.65 34.07 -0.01
N ARG A 203 5.27 34.63 1.15
CA ARG A 203 4.58 33.91 2.24
C ARG A 203 3.28 33.32 1.71
N ARG A 204 3.24 31.99 1.49
CA ARG A 204 1.97 31.25 1.41
C ARG A 204 1.77 30.51 2.72
N ALA A 205 0.73 30.91 3.44
CA ALA A 205 0.30 30.26 4.68
C ALA A 205 -0.01 28.78 4.41
N PRO A 206 0.19 27.90 5.41
CA PRO A 206 -0.26 26.51 5.32
C PRO A 206 -1.77 26.52 5.08
N THR A 207 -2.21 25.98 3.94
CA THR A 207 -3.63 25.85 3.64
C THR A 207 -4.25 24.88 4.63
N ASN A 208 -4.89 25.44 5.66
CA ASN A 208 -5.90 24.75 6.44
C ASN A 208 -6.95 24.22 5.46
N ILE A 209 -6.98 22.90 5.24
CA ILE A 209 -8.13 22.24 4.63
C ILE A 209 -9.22 22.18 5.70
N LEU A 210 -9.90 23.31 5.89
CA LEU A 210 -11.29 23.33 6.31
C LEU A 210 -12.14 23.13 5.04
N SER A 211 -12.89 22.04 5.07
CA SER A 211 -14.17 21.80 4.37
C SER A 211 -14.64 22.86 3.37
N ASN A 212 -14.76 22.47 2.11
CA ASN A 212 -15.76 23.01 1.17
C ASN A 212 -16.17 21.89 0.19
N VAL A 213 -17.05 20.99 0.65
CA VAL A 213 -17.95 20.25 -0.26
C VAL A 213 -19.19 21.12 -0.38
N SER A 214 -19.13 22.08 -1.29
CA SER A 214 -20.30 22.85 -1.71
C SER A 214 -21.13 21.96 -2.62
N THR A 215 -22.32 21.62 -2.14
CA THR A 215 -23.41 21.07 -2.94
C THR A 215 -23.71 22.00 -4.12
N THR A 216 -23.55 21.52 -5.35
CA THR A 216 -24.35 22.01 -6.48
C THR A 216 -24.89 20.81 -7.24
N ASN A 217 -26.15 20.54 -6.93
CA ASN A 217 -27.11 19.85 -7.76
C ASN A 217 -27.22 20.59 -9.10
N GLY A 218 -27.21 19.87 -10.22
CA GLY A 218 -27.22 20.46 -11.56
C GLY A 218 -27.40 19.39 -12.63
N TYR A 219 -28.64 18.93 -12.75
CA TYR A 219 -29.18 18.17 -13.88
C TYR A 219 -28.64 18.68 -15.23
N ALA A 220 -28.13 17.76 -16.06
CA ALA A 220 -28.20 17.89 -17.51
C ALA A 220 -28.34 16.49 -18.12
N GLU A 221 -29.52 16.26 -18.64
CA GLU A 221 -29.94 15.12 -19.44
C GLU A 221 -28.96 14.82 -20.58
N ARG A 222 -28.71 13.54 -20.82
CA ARG A 222 -28.66 13.02 -22.18
C ARG A 222 -28.96 11.52 -22.18
N GLN A 223 -30.22 11.22 -22.47
CA GLN A 223 -30.59 9.95 -23.08
C GLN A 223 -29.89 9.85 -24.43
N MET A 224 -29.21 8.73 -24.69
CA MET A 224 -29.11 8.16 -26.02
C MET A 224 -29.09 6.64 -25.90
N GLU A 225 -30.21 6.06 -26.33
CA GLU A 225 -30.38 4.69 -26.82
C GLU A 225 -29.11 4.10 -27.44
N CYS A 226 -28.80 2.85 -27.09
CA CYS A 226 -28.30 1.92 -28.10
C CYS A 226 -28.72 0.47 -27.78
N LYS A 227 -29.37 -0.11 -28.79
CA LYS A 227 -30.07 -1.39 -28.89
C LYS A 227 -29.21 -2.60 -28.53
N MET A 228 -29.84 -3.61 -27.92
CA MET A 228 -29.37 -4.99 -27.97
C MET A 228 -29.91 -5.70 -29.24
N PRO A 229 -29.09 -6.48 -29.96
CA PRO A 229 -29.59 -7.38 -31.00
C PRO A 229 -30.13 -8.68 -30.39
N ARG A 230 -31.13 -9.24 -31.07
CA ARG A 230 -31.85 -10.47 -30.72
C ARG A 230 -31.01 -11.73 -30.85
#